data_AF-A0A0T5P8W6-F1
#
_entry.id   AF-A0A0T5P8W6-F1
#
_cell.length_a   1.000
_cell.length_b   1.000
_cell.length_c   1.000
_cell.angle_alpha   90.00
_cell.angle_beta   90.00
_cell.angle_gamma   90.00
#
_symmetry.space_group_name_H-M   'P 1'
#
loop_
_entity.id
_entity.type
_entity.pdbx_description
1 polymer ?
#
loop_
_entity_poly.entity_id
_entity_poly.type
_entity_poly.pdbx_seq_one_letter_code
_entity_poly.pdbx_strand_id
1 'polypeptide(L)' 'MGHFTGRAGGKRYGVVRQAFAGGRAEKLVAEELGGADYVSLNLYRLGSGARLKPCEMPEEKVMRFVLELVPE' A
#
# COMPACT_ATOMS: atom_id res chain seq x y z
N MET A 1 13.12 -4.71 1.97
CA MET A 1 12.40 -3.49 2.36
C MET A 1 12.77 -2.42 1.36
N GLY A 2 11.79 -1.71 0.81
CA GLY A 2 12.02 -0.66 -0.18
C GLY A 2 11.26 0.60 0.21
N HIS A 3 11.91 1.75 0.01
CA HIS A 3 11.28 3.06 0.06
C HIS A 3 11.25 3.62 -1.36
N PHE A 4 10.13 4.21 -1.75
CA PHE A 4 10.01 4.93 -3.01
C PHE A 4 8.97 6.04 -2.85
N THR A 5 9.01 7.02 -3.76
CA THR A 5 7.93 7.99 -3.90
C THR A 5 6.99 7.54 -5.01
N GLY A 6 5.72 7.87 -4.87
CA GLY A 6 4.72 7.55 -5.89
C GLY A 6 3.57 8.54 -5.86
N ARG A 7 2.68 8.42 -6.85
CA ARG A 7 1.47 9.24 -6.94
C ARG A 7 0.22 8.37 -6.98
N ALA A 8 -0.81 8.81 -6.28
CA ALA A 8 -2.16 8.23 -6.31
C ALA A 8 -3.17 9.35 -6.07
N GLY A 9 -4.34 9.33 -6.71
CA GLY A 9 -5.36 10.37 -6.52
C GLY A 9 -4.89 11.81 -6.75
N GLY A 10 -3.89 12.03 -7.61
CA GLY A 10 -3.30 13.36 -7.85
C GLY A 10 -2.36 13.87 -6.74
N LYS A 11 -2.12 13.08 -5.70
CA LYS A 11 -1.24 13.41 -4.56
C LYS A 11 0.06 12.63 -4.66
N ARG A 12 1.09 13.10 -3.95
CA ARG A 12 2.40 12.44 -3.85
C ARG A 12 2.55 11.77 -2.50
N TYR A 13 3.14 10.58 -2.46
CA TYR A 13 3.30 9.79 -1.25
C TYR A 13 4.73 9.31 -1.08
N GLY A 14 5.19 9.24 0.17
CA GLY A 14 6.32 8.42 0.57
C GLY A 14 5.82 7.04 0.91
N VAL A 15 6.32 6.01 0.22
CA VAL A 15 5.82 4.64 0.32
C VAL A 15 6.91 3.71 0.85
N VAL A 16 6.56 2.96 1.88
CA VAL A 16 7.38 1.91 2.48
C VAL A 16 6.76 0.57 2.18
N ARG A 17 7.51 -0.30 1.51
CA ARG A 17 7.11 -1.67 1.20
C ARG A 17 8.05 -2.68 1.86
N GLN A 18 7.47 -3.59 2.62
CA GLN A 18 8.18 -4.68 3.28
C GLN A 18 7.60 -6.01 2.84
N ALA A 19 8.46 -6.91 2.38
CA ALA A 19 8.09 -8.27 2.01
C ALA A 19 8.49 -9.23 3.12
N PHE A 20 7.63 -10.21 3.39
CA PHE A 20 7.78 -11.24 4.41
C PHE A 20 7.53 -12.61 3.79
N ALA A 21 7.95 -13.67 4.49
CA ALA A 21 7.68 -15.05 4.11
C ALA A 21 8.04 -15.39 2.65
N GLY A 22 9.16 -14.85 2.15
CA GLY A 22 9.60 -15.02 0.76
C GLY A 22 8.74 -14.29 -0.28
N GLY A 23 8.06 -13.21 0.09
CA GLY A 23 7.15 -12.46 -0.78
C GLY A 23 5.70 -12.95 -0.75
N ARG A 24 5.37 -13.93 0.08
CA ARG A 24 3.98 -14.39 0.28
C ARG A 24 3.15 -13.45 1.15
N ALA A 25 3.80 -12.59 1.92
CA ALA A 25 3.14 -11.51 2.64
C ALA A 25 3.88 -10.20 2.39
N GLU A 26 3.14 -9.10 2.30
CA GLU A 26 3.70 -7.77 2.16
C GLU A 26 2.97 -6.79 3.06
N LYS A 27 3.70 -5.84 3.61
CA LYS A 27 3.16 -4.65 4.27
C LYS A 27 3.50 -3.45 3.41
N LEU A 28 2.52 -2.58 3.18
CA LEU A 28 2.70 -1.29 2.54
C LEU A 28 2.17 -0.21 3.48
N VAL A 29 2.96 0.85 3.65
CA VAL A 29 2.56 2.07 4.34
C VAL A 29 2.87 3.23 3.42
N ALA A 30 1.92 4.15 3.27
CA ALA A 30 2.06 5.35 2.47
C ALA A 30 1.56 6.57 3.24
N GLU A 31 2.38 7.60 3.27
CA GLU A 31 2.10 8.91 3.88
C GLU A 31 2.13 9.98 2.80
N GLU A 32 1.11 10.83 2.75
CA GLU A 32 1.04 11.94 1.80
C GLU A 32 2.17 12.94 2.08
N LEU A 33 2.96 13.25 1.05
CA LEU A 33 4.01 14.25 1.12
C LEU A 33 3.36 15.63 0.99
N GLY A 34 3.14 16.29 2.14
CA GLY A 34 2.54 17.62 2.22
C GLY A 34 1.07 17.64 2.65
N GLY A 35 0.53 16.50 3.09
CA GLY A 35 -0.82 16.38 3.62
C GLY A 35 -0.92 15.43 4.80
N ALA A 36 -2.15 15.11 5.19
CA ALA A 36 -2.43 14.23 6.32
C ALA A 36 -2.99 12.87 5.88
N ASP A 37 -3.04 12.58 4.58
CA ASP A 37 -3.56 11.31 4.10
C ASP A 37 -2.58 10.16 4.36
N TYR A 38 -3.16 9.03 4.77
CA TYR A 38 -2.44 7.85 5.21
C TYR A 38 -3.12 6.60 4.66
N VAL A 39 -2.30 5.68 4.14
CA VAL A 39 -2.75 4.37 3.65
C VAL A 39 -1.83 3.29 4.18
N SER A 40 -2.41 2.24 4.76
CA SER A 40 -1.65 1.12 5.32
C SER A 40 -2.40 -0.18 5.13
N LEU A 41 -1.68 -1.20 4.66
CA LEU A 41 -2.25 -2.48 4.30
C LEU A 41 -1.25 -3.63 4.49
N ASN A 42 -1.80 -4.82 4.61
CA ASN A 42 -1.09 -6.06 4.37
C ASN A 42 -1.69 -6.77 3.15
N LEU A 43 -0.85 -7.35 2.31
CA LEU A 43 -1.23 -8.20 1.20
C LEU A 43 -0.71 -9.62 1.44
N TYR A 44 -1.60 -10.59 1.47
CA TYR A 44 -1.26 -12.00 1.61
C TYR A 44 -1.54 -12.74 0.31
N ARG A 45 -0.57 -13.48 -0.20
CA ARG A 45 -0.72 -14.36 -1.36
C ARG A 45 -0.91 -15.78 -0.85
N LEU A 46 -2.16 -16.24 -0.89
CA LEU A 46 -2.56 -17.58 -0.46
C LEU A 46 -2.78 -18.46 -1.69
N GLY A 47 -2.77 -19.78 -1.50
CA GLY A 47 -3.11 -20.71 -2.58
C GLY A 47 -4.54 -20.52 -3.13
N SER A 48 -5.45 -19.97 -2.31
CA SER A 48 -6.83 -19.64 -2.68
C SER A 48 -7.01 -18.26 -3.31
N GLY A 49 -5.94 -17.47 -3.45
CA GLY A 49 -5.99 -16.11 -3.99
C GLY A 49 -5.32 -15.08 -3.07
N ALA A 50 -5.17 -13.86 -3.59
CA ALA A 50 -4.62 -12.76 -2.82
C ALA A 50 -5.68 -12.18 -1.87
N ARG A 51 -5.30 -11.88 -0.62
CA ARG A 51 -6.14 -11.16 0.35
C ARG A 51 -5.49 -9.85 0.74
N LEU A 52 -6.18 -8.76 0.44
CA LEU A 52 -5.85 -7.43 0.94
C LEU A 52 -6.45 -7.24 2.33
N LYS A 53 -5.68 -6.69 3.26
CA LYS A 53 -6.10 -6.39 4.64
C LYS A 53 -5.68 -4.96 5.02
N PRO A 54 -6.61 -3.99 4.99
CA PRO A 54 -6.38 -2.64 5.49
C PRO A 54 -6.05 -2.61 6.99
N CYS A 55 -5.28 -1.61 7.41
CA CYS A 55 -5.04 -1.32 8.83
C CYS A 55 -5.95 -0.15 9.26
N GLU A 56 -7.04 -0.44 9.98
CA GLU A 56 -7.88 0.60 10.62
C GLU A 56 -8.48 1.64 9.64
N MET A 57 -8.73 1.23 8.38
CA MET A 57 -9.29 2.09 7.33
C MET A 57 -10.16 1.30 6.34
N PRO A 58 -11.05 1.97 5.58
CA PRO A 58 -11.94 1.31 4.62
C PRO A 58 -11.20 0.54 3.51
N GLU A 59 -11.66 -0.67 3.18
CA GLU A 59 -11.08 -1.51 2.12
C GLU A 59 -11.11 -0.82 0.75
N GLU A 60 -12.19 -0.09 0.44
CA GLU A 60 -12.32 0.66 -0.81
C GLU A 60 -11.23 1.74 -0.97
N LYS A 61 -10.92 2.49 0.11
CA LYS A 61 -9.85 3.50 0.10
C LYS A 61 -8.52 2.87 -0.27
N VAL A 62 -8.19 1.74 0.36
CA VAL A 62 -6.93 1.02 0.13
C VAL A 62 -6.88 0.44 -1.27
N MET A 63 -7.97 -0.19 -1.73
CA MET A 63 -8.08 -0.73 -3.09
C MET A 63 -7.86 0.36 -4.13
N ARG A 64 -8.54 1.50 -3.98
CA ARG A 64 -8.38 2.64 -4.87
C ARG A 64 -6.93 3.15 -4.88
N PHE A 65 -6.33 3.34 -3.70
CA PHE A 65 -4.94 3.76 -3.60
C PHE A 65 -3.99 2.80 -4.32
N VAL A 66 -4.11 1.49 -4.10
CA VAL A 66 -3.25 0.48 -4.72
C VAL A 66 -3.39 0.46 -6.24
N LEU A 67 -4.62 0.59 -6.75
CA LEU A 67 -4.90 0.59 -8.19
C LEU A 67 -4.41 1.87 -8.88
N GLU A 68 -4.38 3.00 -8.18
CA GLU A 68 -3.92 4.29 -8.71
C GLU A 68 -2.43 4.56 -8.46
N LEU A 69 -1.76 3.81 -7.57
CA LEU A 69 -0.37 4.07 -7.19
C LEU A 69 0.59 3.83 -8.35
N VAL A 70 1.23 4.89 -8.81
CA VAL A 70 2.31 4.85 -9.80
C VAL A 70 3.62 5.27 -9.12
N PRO A 71 4.65 4.40 -9.09
CA PRO A 71 6.00 4.79 -8.64
C PRO A 71 6.59 5.91 -9.50
N GLU A 72 7.31 6.83 -8.87
CA GLU A 72 8.12 7.84 -9.57
C GLU A 72 9.51 7.31 -9.94
#